data_AF-A0A967SW48-F1
#
_entry.id   AF-A0A967SW48-F1
#
_cell.length_a   1.000
_cell.length_b   1.000
_cell.length_c   1.000
_cell.angle_alpha   90.00
_cell.angle_beta   90.00
_cell.angle_gamma   90.00
#
_symmetry.space_group_name_H-M   'P 1'
#
loop_
_entity.id
_entity.type
_entity.pdbx_description
1 polymer ?
#
loop_
_entity_poly.entity_id
_entity_poly.type
_entity_poly.pdbx_seq_one_letter_code
_entity_poly.pdbx_strand_id
1 'polypeptide(L)' 'GGQERGPRPPQEGLRAEAHFRHVQFRMIAPVPQDEWWYHRVGCGVWFRTTRSPATNREEPRGG' A
#
# COMPACT_ATOMS: atom_id res chain seq x y z
N GLY A 1 0.57 -7.09 -2.23
CA GLY A 1 1.23 -6.28 -1.18
C GLY A 1 1.90 -5.09 -1.81
N GLY A 2 2.39 -4.18 -0.98
CA GLY A 2 2.94 -2.88 -1.39
C GLY A 2 2.13 -1.72 -0.79
N GLN A 3 2.43 -0.51 -1.25
CA GLN A 3 1.88 0.74 -0.70
C GLN A 3 0.34 0.70 -0.45
N GLU A 4 -0.09 1.18 0.72
CA GLU A 4 -1.48 1.53 1.04
C GLU A 4 -1.94 2.70 0.17
N ARG A 5 -3.12 2.58 -0.44
CA ARG A 5 -3.71 3.58 -1.36
C ARG A 5 -5.20 3.79 -1.15
N GLY A 6 -5.73 3.30 -0.03
CA GLY A 6 -7.15 3.32 0.29
C GLY A 6 -7.94 2.26 -0.49
N PRO A 7 -9.28 2.29 -0.35
CA PRO A 7 -10.16 1.33 -0.99
C PRO A 7 -10.16 1.46 -2.52
N ARG A 8 -10.58 0.38 -3.19
CA ARG A 8 -10.87 0.42 -4.63
C ARG A 8 -11.98 1.45 -4.89
N PRO A 9 -11.82 2.39 -5.84
CA PRO A 9 -12.87 3.34 -6.16
C PRO A 9 -14.10 2.63 -6.76
N PRO A 10 -15.31 3.21 -6.60
CA PRO A 10 -16.51 2.73 -7.28
C PRO A 10 -16.30 2.67 -8.79
N GLN A 11 -16.82 1.62 -9.44
CA GLN A 11 -16.59 1.39 -10.87
C GLN A 11 -17.50 2.25 -11.76
N GLU A 12 -18.71 2.54 -11.29
CA GLU A 12 -19.68 3.36 -12.02
C GLU A 12 -19.17 4.79 -12.18
N GLY A 13 -19.14 5.28 -13.42
CA GLY A 13 -18.63 6.62 -13.74
C GLY A 13 -17.12 6.80 -13.57
N LEU A 14 -16.35 5.74 -13.27
CA LEU A 14 -14.91 5.85 -13.06
C LEU A 14 -14.19 6.16 -14.37
N ARG A 15 -13.54 7.33 -14.41
CA ARG A 15 -12.72 7.74 -15.56
C ARG A 15 -11.49 6.83 -15.69
N ALA A 16 -11.08 6.57 -16.93
CA ALA A 16 -9.91 5.73 -17.23
C ALA A 16 -8.63 6.22 -16.53
N GLU A 17 -8.40 7.54 -16.48
CA GLU A 17 -7.25 8.11 -15.78
C GLU A 17 -7.29 7.83 -14.27
N ALA A 18 -8.45 7.98 -13.64
CA ALA A 18 -8.63 7.71 -12.21
C ALA A 18 -8.42 6.22 -11.91
N HIS A 19 -8.93 5.33 -12.77
CA HIS A 19 -8.67 3.90 -12.68
C HIS A 19 -7.18 3.61 -12.81
N PHE A 20 -6.51 4.15 -13.85
CA PHE A 20 -5.08 3.99 -14.08
C PHE A 20 -4.26 4.43 -12.86
N ARG A 21 -4.55 5.62 -12.31
CA ARG A 21 -3.89 6.13 -11.10
C ARG A 21 -4.06 5.17 -9.93
N HIS A 22 -5.26 4.68 -9.66
CA HIS A 22 -5.49 3.77 -8.54
C HIS A 22 -4.75 2.42 -8.68
N VAL A 23 -4.80 1.82 -9.88
CA VAL A 23 -4.28 0.47 -10.11
C VAL A 23 -2.77 0.44 -10.34
N GLN A 24 -2.24 1.38 -11.13
CA GLN A 24 -0.83 1.38 -11.55
C GLN A 24 0.07 2.30 -10.72
N PHE A 25 -0.43 3.45 -10.27
CA PHE A 25 0.45 4.42 -9.61
C PHE A 25 0.88 3.93 -8.23
N ARG A 26 2.17 4.09 -7.93
CA ARG A 26 2.80 3.76 -6.66
C ARG A 26 3.79 4.87 -6.32
N MET A 27 3.89 5.23 -5.03
CA MET A 27 4.99 6.05 -4.57
C MET A 27 6.26 5.17 -4.50
N ILE A 28 7.33 5.66 -5.10
CA ILE A 28 8.67 5.08 -4.99
C ILE A 28 9.53 6.16 -4.36
N ALA A 29 9.55 6.20 -3.02
CA ALA A 29 10.30 7.18 -2.26
C ALA A 29 11.04 6.51 -1.08
N PRO A 30 12.27 6.93 -0.75
CA PRO A 30 13.06 6.39 0.35
C PRO A 30 12.63 6.97 1.71
N VAL A 31 11.33 7.16 1.91
CA VAL A 31 10.71 7.66 3.15
C VAL A 31 9.77 6.60 3.70
N PRO A 32 9.43 6.62 5.01
CA PRO A 32 8.48 5.68 5.59
C PRO A 32 7.16 5.61 4.81
N GLN A 33 6.67 4.41 4.55
CA GLN A 33 5.42 4.16 3.81
C GLN A 33 4.56 3.14 4.53
N ASP A 34 3.24 3.36 4.50
CA ASP A 34 2.27 2.35 4.89
C ASP A 34 2.14 1.29 3.79
N GLU A 35 2.28 0.03 4.15
CA GLU A 35 2.32 -1.09 3.22
C GLU A 35 1.43 -2.23 3.67
N TRP A 36 0.82 -2.90 2.69
CA TRP A 36 0.12 -4.17 2.88
C TRP A 36 1.05 -5.36 2.71
N TRP A 37 1.08 -6.22 3.71
CA TRP A 37 1.80 -7.49 3.75
C TRP A 37 0.82 -8.65 3.94
N TYR A 38 1.17 -9.81 3.39
CA TYR A 38 0.37 -11.03 3.48
C TYR A 38 1.20 -12.15 4.06
N HIS A 39 0.74 -12.76 5.15
CA HIS A 39 1.45 -13.86 5.80
C HIS A 39 1.21 -15.18 5.06
N ARG A 40 1.83 -15.29 3.87
CA ARG A 40 1.59 -16.39 2.92
C ARG A 40 1.90 -17.78 3.47
N VAL A 41 2.99 -17.92 4.22
CA VAL A 41 3.47 -19.20 4.77
C VAL A 41 3.19 -19.25 6.27
N GLY A 42 1.97 -18.90 6.64
CA GLY A 42 1.53 -18.84 8.03
C GLY A 42 0.03 -18.65 8.11
N CYS A 43 -0.43 -17.65 8.86
CA CYS A 43 -1.85 -17.49 9.14
C CYS A 43 -2.70 -17.02 7.95
N GLY A 44 -2.11 -16.67 6.81
CA GLY A 44 -2.88 -16.32 5.61
C GLY A 44 -3.70 -15.04 5.75
N VAL A 45 -3.27 -14.11 6.59
CA VAL A 45 -3.94 -12.81 6.80
C VAL A 45 -3.17 -11.67 6.15
N TRP A 46 -3.91 -10.67 5.68
CA TRP A 46 -3.37 -9.38 5.30
C TRP A 46 -3.25 -8.47 6.52
N PHE A 47 -2.15 -7.74 6.61
CA PHE A 47 -1.94 -6.73 7.64
C PHE A 47 -1.17 -5.55 7.07
N ARG A 48 -1.22 -4.43 7.79
CA ARG A 48 -0.46 -3.24 7.44
C ARG A 48 0.78 -3.11 8.34
N THR A 49 1.79 -2.42 7.87
CA THR A 49 2.91 -1.92 8.68
C THR A 49 3.45 -0.63 8.03
N THR A 50 4.11 0.21 8.79
CA THR A 50 4.85 1.35 8.26
C THR A 50 6.31 0.96 8.18
N ARG A 51 6.93 1.05 7.00
CA ARG A 51 8.31 0.62 6.79
C ARG A 51 9.10 1.71 6.09
N SER A 52 10.33 1.95 6.52
CA SER A 52 11.29 2.76 5.79
C SER A 52 11.96 1.92 4.69
N PRO A 53 11.77 2.21 3.38
CA PRO A 53 12.41 1.45 2.32
C PRO A 53 13.93 1.64 2.26
N ALA A 54 14.45 2.73 2.84
CA ALA A 54 15.89 3.02 2.87
C ALA A 54 16.65 2.10 3.82
N THR A 55 16.03 1.68 4.92
CA THR A 55 16.66 0.85 5.97
C THR A 55 16.02 -0.53 6.12
N ASN A 56 14.88 -0.75 5.46
CA ASN A 56 14.03 -1.92 5.59
C ASN A 56 13.54 -2.20 7.02
N ARG A 57 13.48 -1.17 7.88
CA ARG A 57 12.96 -1.28 9.25
C ARG A 57 11.51 -0.85 9.32
N GLU A 58 10.76 -1.53 10.18
CA GLU A 58 9.45 -1.06 10.62
C GLU A 58 9.64 0.23 11.43
N GLU A 59 8.75 1.18 11.17
CA GLU A 59 8.70 2.48 11.85
C GLU A 59 7.40 2.57 12.66
N PRO A 60 7.37 3.35 13.75
CA PRO A 60 6.13 3.65 14.45
C PRO A 60 5.11 4.25 13.49
N ARG A 61 3.86 3.78 13.56
CA ARG A 61 2.76 4.47 12.91
C ARG A 61 2.58 5.83 13.57
N GLY A 62 2.61 6.90 12.78
CA GLY A 62 2.21 8.21 13.28
C GLY A 62 0.79 8.13 13.84
N GLY A 63 0.63 8.53 15.11
CA GLY A 63 -0.66 8.62 15.79
C GLY A 63 -1.50 9.79 15.31
#